data_AF-A0A0G2J385-F1
#
_entry.id   AF-A0A0G2J385-F1
#
_cell.length_a   1.000
_cell.length_b   1.000
_cell.length_c   1.000
_cell.angle_alpha   90.00
_cell.angle_beta   90.00
_cell.angle_gamma   90.00
#
_symmetry.space_group_name_H-M   'P 1'
#
loop_
_entity.id
_entity.type
_entity.pdbx_description
1 polymer ?
#
loop_
_entity_poly.entity_id
_entity_poly.type
_entity_poly.pdbx_seq_one_letter_code
_entity_poly.pdbx_strand_id
1 'polypeptide(L)'
;MSTPVGGDPRVVPRETSQLQTTQVIYRGICGIPNAPFYGGDSYSFKFTVECPRPLCNLPVGKAVNHDAESQFLQCVISQHNQEIFAARQWICQSCTKPAKVLYHGMVPFLNPGLGASTTAFQPSVWDSVVPICISAGECDRRAEQAAKDFISDGLPGALIQSTYACEQCGGVKNTKRCTGCKRIW
;
A
#
# COMPACT_ATOMS: atom_id res chain seq x y z
N MET A 1 20.22 44.35 -46.66
CA MET A 1 20.92 43.16 -46.15
C MET A 1 20.14 42.71 -44.92
N SER A 2 19.07 41.93 -45.05
CA SER A 2 19.01 40.47 -45.30
C SER A 2 19.49 39.64 -44.09
N THR A 3 18.53 39.32 -43.20
CA THR A 3 18.19 38.07 -42.45
C THR A 3 19.28 37.01 -42.07
N PRO A 4 18.96 35.97 -41.27
CA PRO A 4 18.61 35.88 -39.83
C PRO A 4 19.43 34.72 -39.16
N VAL A 5 18.93 34.13 -38.05
CA VAL A 5 19.08 32.72 -37.55
C VAL A 5 19.14 32.81 -36.01
N GLY A 6 18.10 32.41 -35.25
CA GLY A 6 17.55 31.06 -35.23
C GLY A 6 18.31 30.23 -34.18
N GLY A 7 18.15 30.57 -32.90
CA GLY A 7 18.74 29.85 -31.79
C GLY A 7 17.71 28.92 -31.17
N ASP A 8 17.77 27.65 -31.56
CA ASP A 8 17.00 26.51 -31.05
C ASP A 8 17.01 26.49 -29.50
N PRO A 9 15.86 26.39 -28.80
CA PRO A 9 15.88 26.13 -27.37
C PRO A 9 16.46 24.73 -27.17
N ARG A 10 17.63 24.66 -26.53
CA ARG A 10 18.24 23.41 -26.04
C ARG A 10 17.15 22.57 -25.38
N VAL A 11 16.69 21.54 -26.09
CA VAL A 11 15.95 20.43 -25.51
C VAL A 11 16.93 19.76 -24.58
N VAL A 12 16.87 20.12 -23.29
CA VAL A 12 17.52 19.37 -22.24
C VAL A 12 16.92 17.97 -22.33
N PRO A 13 17.70 16.91 -22.63
CA PRO A 13 17.17 15.57 -22.57
C PRO A 13 16.71 15.37 -21.13
N ARG A 14 15.40 15.22 -20.93
CA ARG A 14 14.89 14.61 -19.70
C ARG A 14 15.54 13.24 -19.67
N GLU A 15 16.60 13.10 -18.88
CA GLU A 15 17.06 11.80 -18.43
C GLU A 15 15.88 11.17 -17.71
N THR A 16 15.10 10.37 -18.44
CA THR A 16 14.38 9.25 -17.87
C THR A 16 15.45 8.33 -17.32
N SER A 17 15.98 8.67 -16.14
CA SER A 17 16.67 7.72 -15.28
C SER A 17 15.67 6.60 -15.10
N GLN A 18 15.85 5.50 -15.84
CA GLN A 18 15.04 4.31 -15.68
C GLN A 18 15.22 3.91 -14.23
N LEU A 19 14.19 4.18 -13.41
CA LEU A 19 14.19 3.77 -12.02
C LEU A 19 14.40 2.27 -12.02
N GLN A 20 15.58 1.84 -11.58
CA GLN A 20 15.87 0.42 -11.51
C GLN A 20 14.92 -0.20 -10.49
N THR A 21 14.15 -1.21 -10.92
CA THR A 21 13.22 -1.95 -10.07
C THR A 21 13.76 -3.34 -9.74
N THR A 22 13.12 -3.97 -8.76
CA THR A 22 13.29 -5.37 -8.39
C THR A 22 11.92 -5.97 -8.08
N GLN A 23 11.78 -7.26 -8.33
CA GLN A 23 10.52 -7.96 -8.08
C GLN A 23 10.36 -8.29 -6.61
N VAL A 24 9.20 -7.97 -6.06
CA VAL A 24 8.80 -8.32 -4.70
C VAL A 24 7.46 -9.02 -4.73
N ILE A 25 7.22 -9.89 -3.74
CA ILE A 25 5.94 -10.59 -3.62
C ILE A 25 4.97 -9.71 -2.84
N TYR A 26 3.87 -9.31 -3.47
CA TYR A 26 2.72 -8.72 -2.78
C TYR A 26 1.71 -9.82 -2.50
N ARG A 27 1.40 -10.06 -1.23
CA ARG A 27 0.47 -11.12 -0.83
C ARG A 27 -0.38 -10.68 0.34
N GLY A 28 -1.53 -11.31 0.52
CA GLY A 28 -2.40 -10.93 1.61
C GLY A 28 -3.66 -11.75 1.67
N ILE A 29 -4.54 -11.31 2.55
CA ILE A 29 -5.87 -11.87 2.74
C ILE A 29 -6.86 -10.72 2.71
N CYS A 30 -7.93 -10.86 1.92
CA CYS A 30 -9.10 -10.00 1.98
C CYS A 30 -10.23 -10.67 2.75
N GLY A 31 -10.78 -9.96 3.73
CA GLY A 31 -11.69 -10.49 4.74
C GLY A 31 -10.99 -10.68 6.10
N ILE A 32 -11.78 -10.90 7.15
CA ILE A 32 -11.27 -11.16 8.51
C ILE A 32 -11.50 -12.65 8.82
N PRO A 33 -10.44 -13.46 8.96
CA PRO A 33 -10.57 -14.83 9.45
C PRO A 33 -11.26 -14.84 10.82
N ASN A 34 -12.26 -15.71 11.00
CA ASN A 34 -13.07 -15.80 12.22
C ASN A 34 -13.91 -14.55 12.57
N ALA A 35 -14.29 -13.74 11.58
CA ALA A 35 -15.21 -12.63 11.79
C ALA A 35 -16.49 -13.10 12.50
N PRO A 36 -17.02 -12.35 13.48
CA PRO A 36 -18.19 -12.74 14.28
C PRO A 36 -19.46 -12.95 13.43
N PHE A 37 -19.50 -12.42 12.21
CA PHE A 37 -20.66 -12.52 11.33
C PHE A 37 -20.45 -13.47 10.14
N TYR A 38 -19.20 -13.72 9.71
CA TYR A 38 -18.88 -14.48 8.49
C TYR A 38 -17.52 -15.18 8.59
N GLY A 39 -17.34 -16.03 9.61
CA GLY A 39 -16.18 -16.90 9.70
C GLY A 39 -16.04 -17.74 8.42
N GLY A 40 -14.94 -17.57 7.67
CA GLY A 40 -14.60 -18.40 6.52
C GLY A 40 -14.57 -17.70 5.16
N ASP A 41 -15.12 -16.50 5.01
CA ASP A 41 -15.18 -15.77 3.73
C ASP A 41 -13.92 -14.93 3.44
N SER A 42 -12.74 -15.58 3.53
CA SER A 42 -11.47 -14.94 3.19
C SER A 42 -11.04 -15.23 1.75
N TYR A 43 -10.38 -14.27 1.10
CA TYR A 43 -9.71 -14.42 -0.19
C TYR A 43 -8.21 -14.21 -0.02
N SER A 44 -7.42 -15.26 -0.23
CA SER A 44 -5.97 -15.10 -0.30
C SER A 44 -5.56 -14.69 -1.71
N PHE A 45 -4.60 -13.77 -1.81
CA PHE A 45 -4.05 -13.33 -3.09
C PHE A 45 -2.53 -13.28 -3.03
N LYS A 46 -1.90 -13.37 -4.21
CA LYS A 46 -0.46 -13.26 -4.39
C LYS A 46 -0.16 -12.71 -5.79
N PHE A 47 0.62 -11.64 -5.84
CA PHE A 47 1.08 -10.97 -7.03
C PHE A 47 2.60 -10.76 -6.98
N THR A 48 3.21 -10.60 -8.15
CA THR A 48 4.58 -10.11 -8.29
C THR A 48 4.51 -8.66 -8.72
N VAL A 49 5.17 -7.76 -7.98
CA VAL A 49 5.15 -6.32 -8.26
C VAL A 49 6.57 -5.77 -8.36
N GLU A 50 6.74 -4.72 -9.15
CA GLU A 50 8.01 -4.03 -9.33
C GLU A 50 8.19 -2.97 -8.23
N CYS A 51 9.18 -3.18 -7.36
CA CYS A 51 9.56 -2.23 -6.31
C CYS A 51 10.82 -1.45 -6.72
N PRO A 52 10.89 -0.14 -6.50
CA PRO A 52 12.13 0.63 -6.67
C PRO A 52 13.29 0.00 -5.87
N ARG A 53 14.40 -0.33 -6.54
CA ARG A 53 15.59 -0.91 -5.89
C ARG A 53 16.07 -0.13 -4.67
N PRO A 54 16.06 1.22 -4.65
CA PRO A 54 16.49 1.98 -3.48
C PRO A 54 15.64 1.77 -2.22
N LEU A 55 14.49 1.09 -2.29
CA LEU A 55 13.65 0.78 -1.13
C LEU A 55 13.91 -0.62 -0.56
N CYS A 56 14.57 -1.50 -1.31
CA CYS A 56 14.76 -2.91 -0.96
C CYS A 56 16.20 -3.20 -0.56
N ASN A 57 16.38 -4.18 0.34
CA ASN A 57 17.68 -4.72 0.74
C ASN A 57 18.68 -3.64 1.15
N LEU A 58 18.20 -2.63 1.88
CA LEU A 58 19.02 -1.55 2.39
C LEU A 58 20.11 -2.11 3.33
N PRO A 59 21.33 -1.57 3.27
CA PRO A 59 22.37 -1.86 4.26
C PRO A 59 21.92 -1.56 5.69
N VAL A 60 22.51 -2.27 6.65
CA VAL A 60 22.28 -2.06 8.09
C VAL A 60 22.49 -0.60 8.46
N GLY A 61 21.59 -0.06 9.28
CA GLY A 61 21.68 1.31 9.78
C GLY A 61 21.31 2.38 8.76
N LYS A 62 21.03 2.01 7.50
CA LYS A 62 20.49 2.96 6.52
C LYS A 62 19.02 3.23 6.82
N ALA A 63 18.69 4.52 6.94
CA ALA A 63 17.32 4.95 7.15
C ALA A 63 16.43 4.60 5.95
N VAL A 64 15.21 4.14 6.25
CA VAL A 64 14.17 3.90 5.24
C VAL A 64 13.57 5.24 4.80
N ASN A 65 13.39 5.41 3.49
CA ASN A 65 12.64 6.55 2.96
C ASN A 65 11.14 6.24 3.00
N HIS A 66 10.50 6.59 4.11
CA HIS A 66 9.08 6.30 4.34
C HIS A 66 8.11 6.99 3.37
N ASP A 67 8.49 8.15 2.80
CA ASP A 67 7.67 8.81 1.77
C ASP A 67 7.65 7.97 0.49
N ALA A 68 8.82 7.51 0.03
CA ALA A 68 8.94 6.69 -1.17
C ALA A 68 8.37 5.27 -0.96
N GLU A 69 8.52 4.70 0.24
CA GLU A 69 7.88 3.44 0.64
C GLU A 69 6.36 3.56 0.60
N SER A 70 5.79 4.62 1.19
CA SER A 70 4.34 4.86 1.18
C SER A 70 3.80 5.08 -0.22
N GLN A 71 4.52 5.81 -1.08
CA GLN A 71 4.20 5.97 -2.50
C GLN A 71 4.14 4.62 -3.22
N PHE A 72 5.15 3.78 -3.00
CA PHE A 72 5.19 2.43 -3.57
C PHE A 72 3.98 1.59 -3.13
N LEU A 73 3.64 1.58 -1.84
CA LEU A 73 2.48 0.85 -1.33
C LEU A 73 1.16 1.34 -1.95
N GLN A 74 0.97 2.65 -2.09
CA GLN A 74 -0.23 3.20 -2.74
C GLN A 74 -0.30 2.84 -4.24
N CYS A 75 0.83 2.76 -4.93
CA CYS A 75 0.87 2.25 -6.31
C CYS A 75 0.43 0.79 -6.38
N VAL A 76 0.91 -0.06 -5.46
CA VAL A 76 0.52 -1.48 -5.40
C VAL A 76 -1.00 -1.62 -5.14
N ILE A 77 -1.54 -0.86 -4.18
CA ILE A 77 -2.99 -0.81 -3.93
C ILE A 77 -3.74 -0.40 -5.19
N SER A 78 -3.35 0.71 -5.82
CA SER A 78 -4.03 1.22 -7.02
C SER A 78 -4.05 0.22 -8.18
N GLN A 79 -2.99 -0.57 -8.34
CA GLN A 79 -2.88 -1.57 -9.40
C GLN A 79 -3.77 -2.81 -9.17
N HIS A 80 -3.89 -3.27 -7.91
CA HIS A 80 -4.52 -4.56 -7.61
C HIS A 80 -5.85 -4.47 -6.87
N ASN A 81 -6.24 -3.29 -6.37
CA ASN A 81 -7.47 -3.11 -5.59
C ASN A 81 -8.72 -3.56 -6.36
N GLN A 82 -8.83 -3.21 -7.64
CA GLN A 82 -9.99 -3.61 -8.45
C GLN A 82 -10.06 -5.13 -8.63
N GLU A 83 -8.93 -5.79 -8.88
CA GLU A 83 -8.87 -7.24 -9.04
C GLU A 83 -9.28 -7.96 -7.74
N ILE A 84 -8.77 -7.51 -6.59
CA ILE A 84 -9.14 -8.05 -5.28
C ILE A 84 -10.62 -7.80 -4.99
N PHE A 85 -11.13 -6.60 -5.28
CA PHE A 85 -12.53 -6.26 -5.04
C PHE A 85 -13.49 -7.01 -5.95
N ALA A 86 -13.12 -7.24 -7.21
CA ALA A 86 -13.96 -7.94 -8.19
C ALA A 86 -13.93 -9.48 -8.04
N ALA A 87 -13.00 -10.03 -7.25
CA ALA A 87 -12.87 -11.48 -7.07
C ALA A 87 -14.15 -12.14 -6.52
N ARG A 88 -14.98 -11.40 -5.79
CA ARG A 88 -16.30 -11.84 -5.29
C ARG A 88 -17.16 -10.65 -4.85
N GLN A 89 -18.40 -10.93 -4.49
CA GLN A 89 -19.21 -9.95 -3.76
C GLN A 89 -18.75 -9.85 -2.31
N TRP A 90 -18.56 -8.63 -1.84
CA TRP A 90 -18.05 -8.34 -0.51
C TRP A 90 -19.11 -7.68 0.37
N ILE A 91 -19.07 -8.00 1.66
CA ILE A 91 -19.92 -7.41 2.69
C ILE A 91 -19.03 -6.66 3.68
N CYS A 92 -19.51 -5.50 4.14
CA CYS A 92 -18.87 -4.71 5.16
C CYS A 92 -18.83 -5.47 6.49
N GLN A 93 -17.63 -5.72 6.99
CA GLN A 93 -17.41 -6.47 8.23
C GLN A 93 -17.95 -5.78 9.48
N SER A 94 -18.20 -4.47 9.41
CA SER A 94 -18.69 -3.68 10.55
C SER A 94 -20.21 -3.56 10.61
N CYS A 95 -20.91 -3.57 9.48
CA CYS A 95 -22.34 -3.20 9.44
C CYS A 95 -23.18 -4.02 8.45
N THR A 96 -22.62 -5.10 7.90
CA THR A 96 -23.28 -6.10 7.04
C THR A 96 -23.91 -5.58 5.74
N LYS A 97 -23.74 -4.29 5.42
CA LYS A 97 -24.11 -3.71 4.12
C LYS A 97 -23.14 -4.18 3.03
N PRO A 98 -23.53 -4.16 1.74
CA PRO A 98 -22.60 -4.39 0.65
C PRO A 98 -21.37 -3.49 0.78
N ALA A 99 -20.17 -4.09 0.70
CA ALA A 99 -18.94 -3.33 0.67
C ALA A 99 -18.84 -2.56 -0.65
N LYS A 100 -18.20 -1.39 -0.59
CA LYS A 100 -18.00 -0.50 -1.75
C LYS A 100 -16.54 -0.18 -1.98
N VAL A 101 -15.72 -0.36 -0.94
CA VAL A 101 -14.29 -0.08 -0.94
C VAL A 101 -13.58 -1.11 -0.07
N LEU A 102 -12.27 -1.21 -0.25
CA LEU A 102 -11.39 -2.05 0.55
C LEU A 102 -10.49 -1.15 1.39
N TYR A 103 -10.37 -1.47 2.67
CA TYR A 103 -9.32 -0.96 3.52
C TYR A 103 -8.08 -1.85 3.36
N HIS A 104 -6.88 -1.26 3.26
CA HIS A 104 -5.62 -1.99 3.12
C HIS A 104 -4.72 -1.72 4.32
N GLY A 105 -4.36 -2.77 5.06
CA GLY A 105 -3.44 -2.76 6.19
C GLY A 105 -2.11 -3.39 5.79
N MET A 106 -1.28 -2.66 5.05
CA MET A 106 -0.04 -3.19 4.49
C MET A 106 1.13 -3.18 5.49
N VAL A 107 1.97 -4.21 5.40
CA VAL A 107 3.25 -4.34 6.10
C VAL A 107 4.35 -4.60 5.08
N PRO A 108 5.24 -3.63 4.83
CA PRO A 108 6.40 -3.82 3.96
C PRO A 108 7.50 -4.59 4.68
N PHE A 109 7.87 -5.76 4.15
CA PHE A 109 9.09 -6.50 4.49
C PHE A 109 10.12 -6.30 3.39
N LEU A 110 10.58 -5.06 3.19
CA LEU A 110 11.49 -4.72 2.10
C LEU A 110 12.98 -4.83 2.47
N ASN A 111 13.29 -4.83 3.77
CA ASN A 111 14.65 -4.77 4.30
C ASN A 111 14.85 -5.80 5.43
N PRO A 112 16.02 -6.46 5.53
CA PRO A 112 16.29 -7.44 6.59
C PRO A 112 16.48 -6.75 7.94
N GLY A 113 15.68 -7.12 8.95
CA GLY A 113 15.66 -6.45 10.26
C GLY A 113 16.94 -6.59 11.12
N LEU A 114 17.77 -7.60 10.90
CA LEU A 114 19.02 -7.84 11.63
C LEU A 114 20.28 -7.64 10.79
N GLY A 115 20.12 -7.03 9.61
CA GLY A 115 21.23 -6.83 8.71
C GLY A 115 21.57 -8.02 7.84
N ALA A 116 22.10 -7.68 6.67
CA ALA A 116 22.37 -8.62 5.60
C ALA A 116 23.36 -9.69 6.04
N SER A 117 22.85 -10.88 6.34
CA SER A 117 23.52 -12.14 6.03
C SER A 117 22.52 -13.28 6.01
N THR A 118 21.51 -13.19 5.14
CA THR A 118 20.88 -14.41 4.64
C THR A 118 20.66 -14.24 3.15
N THR A 119 21.28 -15.11 2.35
CA THR A 119 20.96 -15.33 0.93
C THR A 119 19.51 -15.76 0.69
N ALA A 120 18.71 -15.87 1.76
CA ALA A 120 17.31 -16.30 1.78
C ALA A 120 16.29 -15.16 1.98
N PHE A 121 16.72 -13.92 2.25
CA PHE A 121 15.75 -12.83 2.41
C PHE A 121 15.18 -12.41 1.04
N GLN A 122 13.87 -12.59 0.89
CA GLN A 122 13.13 -12.11 -0.27
C GLN A 122 12.23 -10.94 0.16
N PRO A 123 12.42 -9.73 -0.39
CA PRO A 123 11.53 -8.61 -0.14
C PRO A 123 10.08 -8.95 -0.48
N SER A 124 9.16 -8.58 0.39
CA SER A 124 7.73 -8.81 0.19
C SER A 124 6.89 -7.74 0.86
N VAL A 125 5.64 -7.63 0.43
CA VAL A 125 4.61 -6.81 1.07
C VAL A 125 3.49 -7.75 1.48
N TRP A 126 3.12 -7.67 2.75
CA TRP A 126 1.97 -8.40 3.28
C TRP A 126 0.81 -7.44 3.50
N ASP A 127 -0.44 -7.86 3.27
CA ASP A 127 -1.60 -6.98 3.39
C ASP A 127 -2.83 -7.67 4.00
N SER A 128 -3.38 -7.04 5.04
CA SER A 128 -4.68 -7.38 5.60
C SER A 128 -5.74 -6.45 5.01
N VAL A 129 -6.51 -6.98 4.06
CA VAL A 129 -7.52 -6.22 3.34
C VAL A 129 -8.89 -6.43 3.98
N VAL A 130 -9.61 -5.36 4.31
CA VAL A 130 -10.92 -5.44 4.97
C VAL A 130 -11.98 -4.75 4.12
N PRO A 131 -12.99 -5.47 3.62
CA PRO A 131 -14.09 -4.86 2.89
C PRO A 131 -14.97 -4.00 3.79
N ILE A 132 -15.26 -2.77 3.35
CA ILE A 132 -16.10 -1.82 4.09
C ILE A 132 -17.11 -1.13 3.18
N CYS A 133 -18.22 -0.66 3.76
CA CYS A 133 -19.30 -0.01 3.01
C CYS A 133 -18.98 1.43 2.60
N ILE A 134 -18.04 2.09 3.29
CA ILE A 134 -17.64 3.48 3.07
C ILE A 134 -16.28 3.74 3.71
N SER A 135 -15.45 4.57 3.10
CA SER A 135 -14.21 5.09 3.68
C SER A 135 -14.47 6.28 4.62
N ALA A 136 -13.48 6.62 5.44
CA ALA A 136 -13.47 7.81 6.31
C ALA A 136 -14.69 7.92 7.26
N GLY A 137 -14.96 6.84 7.99
CA GLY A 137 -16.05 6.74 8.95
C GLY A 137 -15.84 5.62 9.96
N GLU A 138 -16.90 5.23 10.66
CA GLU A 138 -16.80 4.21 11.72
C GLU A 138 -16.42 2.82 11.19
N CYS A 139 -16.94 2.42 10.03
CA CYS A 139 -16.57 1.14 9.41
C CYS A 139 -15.08 1.11 9.02
N ASP A 140 -14.53 2.25 8.61
CA ASP A 140 -13.13 2.40 8.23
C ASP A 140 -12.21 2.31 9.47
N ARG A 141 -12.56 2.97 10.57
CA ARG A 141 -11.81 2.86 11.84
C ARG A 141 -11.79 1.43 12.38
N ARG A 142 -12.92 0.73 12.29
CA ARG A 142 -13.03 -0.68 12.71
C ARG A 142 -12.23 -1.60 11.79
N ALA A 143 -12.19 -1.32 10.49
CA ALA A 143 -11.34 -2.03 9.55
C ALA A 143 -9.84 -1.82 9.84
N GLU A 144 -9.43 -0.59 10.13
CA GLU A 144 -8.06 -0.29 10.60
C GLU A 144 -7.72 -1.12 11.85
N GLN A 145 -8.60 -1.14 12.84
CA GLN A 145 -8.35 -1.92 14.05
C GLN A 145 -8.28 -3.42 13.75
N ALA A 146 -9.22 -3.96 12.98
CA ALA A 146 -9.23 -5.38 12.63
C ALA A 146 -7.98 -5.82 11.85
N ALA A 147 -7.51 -4.99 10.92
CA ALA A 147 -6.26 -5.25 10.22
C ALA A 147 -5.06 -5.22 11.18
N LYS A 148 -5.07 -4.30 12.16
CA LYS A 148 -4.03 -4.23 13.19
C LYS A 148 -3.98 -5.45 14.08
N ASP A 149 -5.13 -5.91 14.53
CA ASP A 149 -5.26 -7.10 15.37
C ASP A 149 -4.77 -8.34 14.60
N PHE A 150 -5.21 -8.50 13.34
CA PHE A 150 -4.81 -9.63 12.49
C PHE A 150 -3.29 -9.72 12.30
N ILE A 151 -2.65 -8.59 12.01
CA ILE A 151 -1.19 -8.55 11.80
C ILE A 151 -0.45 -8.78 13.10
N SER A 152 -0.93 -8.21 14.21
CA SER A 152 -0.30 -8.39 15.52
C SER A 152 -0.33 -9.86 15.97
N ASP A 153 -1.43 -10.56 15.71
CA ASP A 153 -1.60 -11.97 16.04
C ASP A 153 -0.85 -12.90 15.06
N GLY A 154 -0.89 -12.58 13.76
CA GLY A 154 -0.34 -13.43 12.70
C GLY A 154 1.14 -13.20 12.36
N LEU A 155 1.68 -12.02 12.69
CA LEU A 155 3.05 -11.60 12.40
C LEU A 155 3.67 -10.92 13.64
N PRO A 156 4.03 -11.69 14.68
CA PRO A 156 4.57 -11.13 15.93
C PRO A 156 5.82 -10.27 15.66
N GLY A 157 5.78 -9.02 16.10
CA GLY A 157 6.87 -8.05 15.90
C GLY A 157 6.83 -7.28 14.58
N ALA A 158 5.86 -7.55 13.70
CA ALA A 158 5.59 -6.70 12.55
C ALA A 158 5.01 -5.36 13.03
N LEU A 159 5.76 -4.29 12.82
CA LEU A 159 5.23 -2.94 12.99
C LEU A 159 4.39 -2.60 11.77
N ILE A 160 3.09 -2.45 11.97
CA ILE A 160 2.25 -1.76 10.99
C ILE A 160 2.76 -0.34 10.98
N GLN A 161 3.27 0.09 9.83
CA GLN A 161 3.62 1.49 9.66
C GLN A 161 2.33 2.29 9.73
N SER A 162 2.03 2.79 10.93
CA SER A 162 0.94 3.70 11.22
C SER A 162 1.23 5.12 10.71
N THR A 163 2.26 5.29 9.88
CA THR A 163 2.53 6.55 9.19
C THR A 163 1.42 6.77 8.17
N TYR A 164 0.45 7.61 8.57
CA TYR A 164 -0.68 8.00 7.73
C TYR A 164 -0.16 8.68 6.46
N ALA A 165 -0.23 7.97 5.35
CA ALA A 165 0.06 8.48 4.03
C ALA A 165 -1.22 8.97 3.33
N CYS A 166 -1.08 9.89 2.39
CA CYS A 166 -2.19 10.31 1.54
C CYS A 166 -2.60 9.14 0.62
N GLU A 167 -3.88 8.76 0.63
CA GLU A 167 -4.41 7.69 -0.24
C GLU A 167 -4.31 8.01 -1.74
N GLN A 168 -4.12 9.30 -2.11
CA GLN A 168 -4.02 9.72 -3.50
C GLN A 168 -2.58 9.73 -4.02
N CYS A 169 -1.61 10.05 -3.17
CA CYS A 169 -0.23 10.30 -3.61
C CYS A 169 0.85 9.66 -2.73
N GLY A 170 0.49 8.95 -1.66
CA GLY A 170 1.41 8.29 -0.74
C GLY A 170 2.30 9.22 0.08
N GLY A 171 2.19 10.54 -0.04
CA GLY A 171 2.98 11.48 0.77
C GLY A 171 2.65 11.36 2.25
N VAL A 172 3.65 11.44 3.13
CA VAL A 172 3.49 11.32 4.60
C VAL A 172 3.54 12.68 5.29
N LYS A 173 4.25 13.66 4.71
CA LYS A 173 4.38 15.01 5.29
C LYS A 173 3.10 15.83 5.10
N ASN A 174 2.72 16.57 6.15
CA ASN A 174 1.56 17.46 6.18
C ASN A 174 0.23 16.77 5.85
N THR A 175 0.13 15.45 6.05
CA THR A 175 -1.13 14.73 5.90
C THR A 175 -2.04 14.97 7.11
N LYS A 176 -3.35 14.97 6.84
CA LYS A 176 -4.38 14.95 7.87
C LYS A 176 -5.21 13.70 7.67
N ARG A 177 -5.67 13.11 8.78
CA ARG A 177 -6.61 11.99 8.74
C ARG A 177 -7.87 12.42 7.98
N CYS A 178 -8.24 11.66 6.95
CA CYS A 178 -9.48 11.91 6.25
C CYS A 178 -10.66 11.72 7.22
N THR A 179 -11.52 12.72 7.32
CA THR A 179 -12.77 12.66 8.11
C THR A 179 -14.00 12.49 7.23
N GLY A 180 -13.78 12.25 5.94
CA GLY A 180 -14.81 12.11 4.92
C GLY A 180 -15.26 13.46 4.37
N CYS A 181 -15.79 13.45 3.15
CA CYS A 181 -16.45 14.62 2.60
C CYS A 181 -17.80 14.80 3.30
N LYS A 182 -18.00 15.93 4.00
CA LYS A 182 -19.35 16.35 4.41
C LYS A 182 -20.12 16.70 3.14
N ARG A 183 -21.19 15.97 2.82
CA ARG A 183 -22.15 16.44 1.82
C ARG A 183 -22.70 17.78 2.30
N ILE A 184 -22.40 18.85 1.58
CA ILE A 184 -23.08 20.12 1.72
C ILE A 184 -24.43 19.91 1.01
N TRP A 185 -25.52 19.94 1.77
CA TRP A 185 -26.88 19.88 1.23
C TRP A 185 -27.34 21.30 0.90
#